data_AF-K2C0B3-F1
#
_entry.id   AF-K2C0B3-F1
#
_cell.length_a   1.000
_cell.length_b   1.000
_cell.length_c   1.000
_cell.angle_alpha   90.00
_cell.angle_beta   90.00
_cell.angle_gamma   90.00
#
_symmetry.space_group_name_H-M   'P 1'
#
loop_
_entity.id
_entity.type
_entity.pdbx_description
1 polymer ?
#
loop_
_entity_poly.entity_id
_entity_poly.type
_entity_poly.pdbx_seq_one_letter_code
_entity_poly.pdbx_strand_id
1 'polypeptide(L)'
;MRVAATGTTFWSMSEQVRPERLLTFSSHSMPWQALVDVGFWQTDVISDDSRIFVQCLLRYDGHYTVTPLHMPIYMDTVLSDNLWKSLINLYKQQQRWGWGSENIPFLIWHFWRNKTIPLRLRLRHVFNQLEGHWSWATASLIIFFLGYVPLHLASIAQASAPVTSIAPQLLQIMLTVANVGLILSVILGTLILPRRPGHYHVIRYVFMVVQWLLLPISMMVFGSLPALSAQTRLMLGKYLGFYVTEKSRRRHP
;
A
#
# COMPACT_ATOMS: atom_id res chain seq x y z
N MET A 1 13.18 3.62 7.11
CA MET A 1 13.26 3.23 5.69
C MET A 1 13.11 1.73 5.49
N ARG A 2 13.97 0.88 6.07
CA ARG A 2 13.92 -0.58 5.89
C ARG A 2 12.56 -1.20 6.22
N VAL A 3 12.01 -0.93 7.40
CA VAL A 3 10.70 -1.45 7.85
C VAL A 3 9.58 -1.14 6.84
N ALA A 4 9.52 0.09 6.34
CA ALA A 4 8.53 0.49 5.34
C ALA A 4 8.72 -0.24 4.00
N ALA A 5 9.96 -0.38 3.52
CA ALA A 5 10.26 -1.10 2.29
C ALA A 5 9.96 -2.60 2.39
N THR A 6 10.23 -3.20 3.55
CA THR A 6 9.86 -4.59 3.83
C THR A 6 8.33 -4.75 3.84
N GLY A 7 7.59 -3.80 4.41
CA GLY A 7 6.13 -3.77 4.32
C GLY A 7 5.60 -3.77 2.88
N THR A 8 6.17 -2.93 2.00
CA THR A 8 5.83 -2.95 0.57
C THR A 8 6.14 -4.30 -0.08
N THR A 9 7.26 -4.93 0.29
CA THR A 9 7.63 -6.28 -0.22
C THR A 9 6.57 -7.31 0.15
N PHE A 10 6.13 -7.33 1.42
CA PHE A 10 5.07 -8.23 1.87
C PHE A 10 3.74 -7.99 1.17
N TRP A 11 3.36 -6.72 1.01
CA TRP A 11 2.16 -6.36 0.27
C TRP A 11 2.23 -6.87 -1.18
N SER A 12 3.33 -6.61 -1.88
CA SER A 12 3.53 -7.09 -3.25
C SER A 12 3.54 -8.62 -3.35
N MET A 13 4.09 -9.33 -2.37
CA MET A 13 4.02 -10.80 -2.32
C MET A 13 2.59 -11.30 -2.11
N SER A 14 1.82 -10.66 -1.22
CA SER A 14 0.41 -11.00 -0.97
C SER A 14 -0.46 -10.80 -2.21
N GLU A 15 -0.29 -9.67 -2.92
CA GLU A 15 -1.07 -9.38 -4.12
C GLU A 15 -0.74 -10.34 -5.28
N GLN A 16 0.51 -10.79 -5.41
CA GLN A 16 0.92 -11.76 -6.44
C GLN A 16 0.19 -13.11 -6.35
N VAL A 17 -0.32 -13.48 -5.17
CA VAL A 17 -1.09 -14.72 -4.97
C VAL A 17 -2.56 -14.56 -5.39
N ARG A 18 -3.02 -13.33 -5.70
CA ARG A 18 -4.40 -12.99 -6.03
C ARG A 18 -4.50 -12.36 -7.44
N PRO A 19 -4.33 -13.13 -8.52
CA PRO A 19 -4.33 -12.60 -9.89
C PRO A 19 -5.54 -11.76 -10.26
N GLU A 20 -6.70 -12.04 -9.65
CA GLU A 20 -7.95 -11.32 -9.87
C GLU A 20 -7.99 -9.91 -9.26
N ARG A 21 -7.06 -9.59 -8.34
CA ARG A 21 -6.88 -8.25 -7.75
C ARG A 21 -5.72 -7.49 -8.37
N LEU A 22 -4.82 -8.18 -9.08
CA LEU A 22 -3.59 -7.58 -9.59
C LEU A 22 -3.86 -6.44 -10.57
N LEU A 23 -3.11 -5.38 -10.38
CA LEU A 23 -2.94 -4.26 -11.29
C LEU A 23 -1.47 -4.17 -11.66
N THR A 24 -1.18 -3.51 -12.77
CA THR A 24 0.19 -3.12 -13.09
C THR A 24 0.73 -2.19 -11.99
N PHE A 25 1.89 -2.52 -11.42
CA PHE A 25 2.51 -1.73 -10.35
C PHE A 25 4.03 -1.78 -10.41
N SER A 26 4.67 -0.61 -10.44
CA SER A 26 6.13 -0.40 -10.39
C SER A 26 7.00 -1.14 -11.41
N SER A 27 7.09 -2.46 -11.34
CA SER A 27 7.93 -3.31 -12.20
C SER A 27 7.03 -4.24 -13.00
N HIS A 28 6.91 -4.00 -14.30
CA HIS A 28 6.08 -4.80 -15.17
C HIS A 28 6.63 -4.87 -16.59
N SER A 29 6.10 -5.81 -17.37
CA SER A 29 6.26 -5.90 -18.81
C SER A 29 4.88 -6.02 -19.44
N MET A 30 4.68 -5.43 -20.61
CA MET A 30 3.45 -5.58 -21.39
C MET A 30 3.77 -5.74 -22.88
N PRO A 31 2.91 -6.39 -23.68
CA PRO A 31 3.09 -6.49 -25.11
C PRO A 31 3.13 -5.09 -25.76
N TRP A 32 4.04 -4.90 -26.72
CA TRP A 32 4.13 -3.65 -27.48
C TRP A 32 2.80 -3.28 -28.14
N GLN A 33 2.11 -4.27 -28.72
CA GLN A 33 0.81 -4.06 -29.36
C GLN A 33 -0.24 -3.50 -28.38
N ALA A 34 -0.29 -4.00 -27.14
CA ALA A 34 -1.22 -3.50 -26.14
C ALA A 34 -0.95 -2.04 -25.77
N LEU A 35 0.32 -1.65 -25.73
CA LEU A 35 0.72 -0.26 -25.48
C LEU A 35 0.30 0.66 -26.63
N VAL A 36 0.44 0.21 -27.87
CA VAL A 36 -0.01 0.94 -29.06
C VAL A 36 -1.54 1.05 -29.11
N ASP A 37 -2.27 -0.04 -28.82
CA ASP A 37 -3.74 -0.10 -28.90
C ASP A 37 -4.46 0.86 -27.95
N VAL A 38 -3.81 1.20 -26.82
CA VAL A 38 -4.32 2.16 -25.83
C VAL A 38 -3.78 3.58 -26.04
N GLY A 39 -2.94 3.82 -27.05
CA GLY A 39 -2.37 5.12 -27.33
C GLY A 39 -1.27 5.54 -26.33
N PHE A 40 -0.46 4.59 -25.87
CA PHE A 40 0.59 4.78 -24.86
C PHE A 40 0.07 5.13 -23.46
N TRP A 41 0.99 5.42 -22.52
CA TRP A 41 0.61 5.79 -21.15
C TRP A 41 0.14 7.25 -21.09
N GLN A 42 -0.82 7.52 -20.20
CA GLN A 42 -1.29 8.88 -19.96
C GLN A 42 -0.22 9.70 -19.24
N THR A 43 0.11 10.87 -19.79
CA THR A 43 1.16 11.76 -19.26
C THR A 43 0.64 12.79 -18.25
N ASP A 44 -0.68 12.88 -18.10
CA ASP A 44 -1.41 13.81 -17.23
C ASP A 44 -1.92 13.17 -15.93
N VAL A 45 -1.47 11.94 -15.65
CA VAL A 45 -1.89 11.13 -14.49
C VAL A 45 -0.67 10.79 -13.64
N ILE A 46 -0.83 10.81 -12.31
CA ILE A 46 0.29 10.54 -11.39
C ILE A 46 0.52 9.04 -11.22
N SER A 47 -0.56 8.27 -11.25
CA SER A 47 -0.57 6.82 -11.13
C SER A 47 -0.49 6.12 -12.50
N ASP A 48 0.42 6.59 -13.36
CA ASP A 48 0.62 6.13 -14.74
C ASP A 48 0.81 4.60 -14.85
N ASP A 49 1.56 4.02 -13.91
CA ASP A 49 1.83 2.59 -13.82
C ASP A 49 0.56 1.74 -13.64
N SER A 50 -0.35 2.13 -12.74
CA SER A 50 -1.63 1.45 -12.54
C SER A 50 -2.68 1.84 -13.58
N ARG A 51 -2.60 3.06 -14.11
CA ARG A 51 -3.51 3.57 -15.13
C ARG A 51 -3.41 2.75 -16.42
N ILE A 52 -2.21 2.33 -16.83
CA ILE A 52 -2.05 1.53 -18.06
C ILE A 52 -2.86 0.23 -18.04
N PHE A 53 -2.97 -0.42 -16.88
CA PHE A 53 -3.83 -1.59 -16.71
C PHE A 53 -5.29 -1.23 -16.99
N VAL A 54 -5.77 -0.13 -16.40
CA VAL A 54 -7.15 0.31 -16.57
C VAL A 54 -7.44 0.68 -18.03
N GLN A 55 -6.49 1.32 -18.73
CA GLN A 55 -6.61 1.62 -20.16
C GLN A 55 -6.79 0.33 -20.98
N CYS A 56 -5.95 -0.68 -20.74
CA CYS A 56 -6.03 -1.96 -21.43
C CYS A 56 -7.33 -2.71 -21.09
N LEU A 57 -7.72 -2.74 -19.81
CA LEU A 57 -8.96 -3.37 -19.36
C LEU A 57 -10.18 -2.79 -20.09
N LEU A 58 -10.21 -1.47 -20.28
CA LEU A 58 -11.29 -0.79 -21.00
C LEU A 58 -11.22 -1.01 -22.51
N ARG A 59 -10.01 -0.97 -23.09
CA ARG A 59 -9.78 -1.11 -24.54
C ARG A 59 -10.15 -2.49 -25.08
N TYR A 60 -9.96 -3.53 -24.25
CA TYR A 60 -10.25 -4.92 -24.58
C TYR A 60 -11.53 -5.45 -23.90
N ASP A 61 -12.44 -4.56 -23.48
CA ASP A 61 -13.74 -4.93 -22.92
C ASP A 61 -13.67 -5.94 -21.75
N GLY A 62 -12.65 -5.83 -20.91
CA GLY A 62 -12.41 -6.72 -19.78
C GLY A 62 -11.52 -7.94 -20.09
N HIS A 63 -11.15 -8.16 -21.35
CA HIS A 63 -10.24 -9.23 -21.78
C HIS A 63 -8.77 -8.82 -21.66
N TYR A 64 -8.39 -8.30 -20.50
CA TYR A 64 -6.99 -7.99 -20.17
C TYR A 64 -6.71 -8.45 -18.75
N THR A 65 -5.64 -9.21 -18.57
CA THR A 65 -5.25 -9.77 -17.27
C THR A 65 -3.76 -9.54 -17.02
N VAL A 66 -3.40 -9.50 -15.75
CA VAL A 66 -2.00 -9.43 -15.31
C VAL A 66 -1.60 -10.81 -14.78
N THR A 67 -0.47 -11.30 -15.25
CA THR A 67 0.12 -12.55 -14.77
C THR A 67 1.29 -12.22 -13.84
N PRO A 68 1.29 -12.72 -12.59
CA PRO A 68 2.42 -12.50 -11.69
C PRO A 68 3.65 -13.25 -12.19
N LEU A 69 4.82 -12.58 -12.14
CA LEU A 69 6.11 -13.18 -12.45
C LEU A 69 6.89 -13.40 -11.16
N HIS A 70 7.07 -14.66 -10.76
CA HIS A 70 7.73 -15.03 -9.51
C HIS A 70 9.26 -15.01 -9.66
N MET A 71 9.81 -13.82 -9.87
CA MET A 71 11.26 -13.59 -9.93
C MET A 71 11.70 -12.56 -8.89
N PRO A 72 12.85 -12.75 -8.23
CA PRO A 72 13.35 -11.77 -7.29
C PRO A 72 13.80 -10.50 -8.02
N ILE A 73 13.30 -9.35 -7.58
CA ILE A 73 13.73 -8.03 -8.04
C ILE A 73 14.26 -7.28 -6.83
N TYR A 74 15.47 -6.70 -6.97
CA TYR A 74 16.12 -5.93 -5.91
C TYR A 74 16.04 -4.44 -6.23
N MET A 75 15.49 -3.65 -5.31
CA MET A 75 15.33 -2.21 -5.46
C MET A 75 15.95 -1.44 -4.29
N ASP A 76 16.53 -0.28 -4.59
CA ASP A 76 17.03 0.64 -3.58
C ASP A 76 15.87 1.31 -2.83
N THR A 77 15.98 1.36 -1.50
CA THR A 77 15.03 2.08 -0.66
C THR A 77 15.13 3.59 -0.89
N VAL A 78 14.08 4.33 -0.56
CA VAL A 78 14.13 5.80 -0.56
C VAL A 78 15.17 6.28 0.45
N LEU A 79 16.33 6.67 -0.04
CA LEU A 79 17.44 7.15 0.76
C LEU A 79 17.94 8.46 0.17
N SER A 80 18.15 9.43 1.03
CA SER A 80 18.73 10.72 0.69
C SER A 80 19.94 11.01 1.58
N ASP A 81 20.51 12.20 1.47
CA ASP A 81 21.74 12.62 2.15
C ASP A 81 21.61 12.50 3.67
N ASN A 82 20.42 12.82 4.20
CA ASN A 82 20.12 12.71 5.63
C ASN A 82 18.80 11.96 5.89
N LEU A 83 18.62 11.54 7.15
CA LEU A 83 17.47 10.76 7.59
C LEU A 83 16.15 11.55 7.42
N TRP A 84 16.13 12.82 7.81
CA TRP A 84 14.93 13.67 7.72
C TRP A 84 14.43 13.82 6.29
N LYS A 85 15.32 14.12 5.34
CA LYS A 85 15.02 14.20 3.91
C LYS A 85 14.53 12.84 3.38
N SER A 86 15.10 11.73 3.87
CA SER A 86 14.62 10.37 3.53
C SER A 86 13.20 10.10 4.03
N LEU A 87 12.85 10.52 5.26
CA LEU A 87 11.51 10.37 5.81
C LEU A 87 10.48 11.24 5.06
N ILE A 88 10.83 12.48 4.71
CA ILE A 88 9.99 13.36 3.88
C ILE A 88 9.78 12.73 2.50
N ASN A 89 10.83 12.21 1.87
CA ASN A 89 10.74 11.54 0.57
C ASN A 89 9.89 10.27 0.64
N LEU A 90 9.98 9.49 1.73
CA LEU A 90 9.11 8.33 1.96
C LEU A 90 7.64 8.75 2.04
N TYR A 91 7.34 9.78 2.84
CA TYR A 91 5.99 10.31 2.98
C TYR A 91 5.43 10.74 1.61
N LYS A 92 6.20 11.51 0.84
CA LYS A 92 5.81 11.95 -0.52
C LYS A 92 5.63 10.77 -1.46
N GLN A 93 6.46 9.72 -1.40
CA GLN A 93 6.30 8.53 -2.23
C GLN A 93 4.98 7.82 -1.92
N GLN A 94 4.69 7.59 -0.64
CA GLN A 94 3.45 6.95 -0.20
C GLN A 94 2.22 7.80 -0.53
N GLN A 95 2.35 9.13 -0.48
CA GLN A 95 1.30 10.06 -0.89
C GLN A 95 1.00 9.95 -2.39
N ARG A 96 2.03 9.78 -3.25
CA ARG A 96 1.83 9.56 -4.70
C ARG A 96 1.12 8.23 -4.98
N TRP A 97 1.48 7.17 -4.26
CA TRP A 97 0.77 5.90 -4.36
C TRP A 97 -0.68 6.02 -3.87
N GLY A 98 -0.92 6.75 -2.78
CA GLY A 98 -2.25 7.04 -2.26
C GLY A 98 -3.10 7.84 -3.24
N TRP A 99 -2.48 8.71 -4.03
CA TRP A 99 -3.14 9.48 -5.10
C TRP A 99 -3.75 8.60 -6.19
N GLY A 100 -3.28 7.36 -6.32
CA GLY A 100 -3.87 6.34 -7.20
C GLY A 100 -5.37 6.09 -6.97
N SER A 101 -5.96 6.61 -5.88
CA SER A 101 -7.41 6.67 -5.69
C SER A 101 -8.16 7.39 -6.82
N GLU A 102 -7.47 8.23 -7.62
CA GLU A 102 -8.02 8.82 -8.86
C GLU A 102 -8.50 7.77 -9.88
N ASN A 103 -8.00 6.54 -9.79
CA ASN A 103 -8.48 5.42 -10.60
C ASN A 103 -9.94 5.05 -10.29
N ILE A 104 -10.42 5.27 -9.06
CA ILE A 104 -11.79 4.91 -8.65
C ILE A 104 -12.84 5.68 -9.46
N PRO A 105 -12.87 7.03 -9.46
CA PRO A 105 -13.84 7.77 -10.26
C PRO A 105 -13.66 7.53 -11.76
N PHE A 106 -12.41 7.36 -12.23
CA PHE A 106 -12.13 7.03 -13.63
C PHE A 106 -12.78 5.70 -14.05
N LEU A 107 -12.59 4.64 -13.25
CA LEU A 107 -13.18 3.32 -13.51
C LEU A 107 -14.71 3.41 -13.51
N ILE A 108 -15.31 4.05 -12.50
CA ILE A 108 -16.76 4.19 -12.38
C ILE A 108 -17.33 4.88 -13.62
N TRP A 109 -16.72 5.99 -14.06
CA TRP A 109 -17.17 6.74 -15.23
C TRP A 109 -17.12 5.91 -16.52
N HIS A 110 -16.02 5.18 -16.74
CA HIS A 110 -15.87 4.37 -17.94
C HIS A 110 -16.76 3.13 -17.92
N PHE A 111 -16.90 2.47 -16.78
CA PHE A 111 -17.79 1.33 -16.60
C PHE A 111 -19.27 1.68 -16.68
N TRP A 112 -19.62 2.93 -16.36
CA TRP A 112 -20.97 3.41 -16.57
C TRP A 112 -21.29 3.54 -18.06
N ARG A 113 -20.33 4.02 -18.88
CA ARG A 113 -20.47 4.17 -20.33
C ARG A 113 -20.33 2.85 -21.09
N ASN A 114 -19.36 2.02 -20.71
CA ASN A 114 -19.09 0.75 -21.37
C ASN A 114 -19.90 -0.39 -20.73
N LYS A 115 -20.90 -0.89 -21.46
CA LYS A 115 -21.77 -1.99 -21.00
C LYS A 115 -21.35 -3.37 -21.51
N THR A 116 -20.38 -3.47 -22.43
CA THR A 116 -19.85 -4.76 -22.93
C THR A 116 -19.18 -5.55 -21.79
N ILE A 117 -18.51 -4.84 -20.88
CA ILE A 117 -17.82 -5.44 -19.74
C ILE A 117 -18.84 -6.05 -18.77
N PRO A 118 -18.71 -7.34 -18.39
CA PRO A 118 -19.61 -8.00 -17.45
C PRO A 118 -19.75 -7.22 -16.13
N LEU A 119 -20.98 -7.09 -15.62
CA LEU A 119 -21.26 -6.32 -14.39
C LEU A 119 -20.43 -6.82 -13.20
N ARG A 120 -20.28 -8.15 -13.05
CA ARG A 120 -19.47 -8.75 -11.99
C ARG A 120 -18.01 -8.30 -12.04
N LEU A 121 -17.43 -8.19 -13.26
CA LEU A 121 -16.05 -7.76 -13.44
C LEU A 121 -15.90 -6.28 -13.07
N ARG A 122 -16.83 -5.44 -13.51
CA ARG A 122 -16.87 -4.00 -13.16
C ARG A 122 -16.96 -3.77 -11.65
N LEU A 123 -17.93 -4.43 -11.01
CA LEU A 123 -18.13 -4.32 -9.56
C LEU A 123 -16.90 -4.82 -8.80
N ARG A 124 -16.27 -5.92 -9.24
CA ARG A 124 -15.07 -6.45 -8.61
C ARG A 124 -13.90 -5.45 -8.65
N HIS A 125 -13.59 -4.87 -9.81
CA HIS A 125 -12.49 -3.91 -9.92
C HIS A 125 -12.76 -2.61 -9.14
N VAL A 126 -13.98 -2.09 -9.19
CA VAL A 126 -14.36 -0.91 -8.40
C VAL A 126 -14.27 -1.22 -6.90
N PHE A 127 -14.80 -2.37 -6.46
CA PHE A 127 -14.75 -2.78 -5.07
C PHE A 127 -13.32 -2.97 -4.58
N ASN A 128 -12.47 -3.68 -5.34
CA ASN A 128 -11.07 -3.91 -4.95
C ASN A 128 -10.29 -2.60 -4.80
N GLN A 129 -10.49 -1.64 -5.71
CA GLN A 129 -9.84 -0.33 -5.62
C GLN A 129 -10.39 0.49 -4.44
N LEU A 130 -11.71 0.51 -4.28
CA LEU A 130 -12.36 1.26 -3.20
C LEU A 130 -11.97 0.71 -1.83
N GLU A 131 -12.12 -0.60 -1.63
CA GLU A 131 -11.76 -1.30 -0.39
C GLU A 131 -10.26 -1.14 -0.11
N GLY A 132 -9.39 -1.36 -1.11
CA GLY A 132 -7.94 -1.22 -0.93
C GLY A 132 -7.53 0.19 -0.49
N HIS A 133 -8.03 1.23 -1.16
CA HIS A 133 -7.73 2.61 -0.81
C HIS A 133 -8.36 3.05 0.52
N TRP A 134 -9.56 2.56 0.83
CA TRP A 134 -10.21 2.80 2.12
C TRP A 134 -9.42 2.16 3.27
N SER A 135 -9.15 0.86 3.17
CA SER A 135 -8.45 0.09 4.19
C SER A 135 -7.05 0.64 4.41
N TRP A 136 -6.33 1.00 3.35
CA TRP A 136 -5.00 1.59 3.49
C TRP A 136 -5.02 2.94 4.23
N ALA A 137 -5.99 3.80 3.93
CA ALA A 137 -6.11 5.12 4.55
C ALA A 137 -6.61 5.07 6.01
N THR A 138 -7.41 4.07 6.37
CA THR A 138 -8.15 4.09 7.65
C THR A 138 -7.77 2.96 8.61
N ALA A 139 -7.35 1.78 8.15
CA ALA A 139 -7.25 0.60 9.02
C ALA A 139 -6.31 0.80 10.21
N SER A 140 -5.10 1.34 9.98
CA SER A 140 -4.13 1.55 11.08
C SER A 140 -4.61 2.61 12.08
N LEU A 141 -5.32 3.64 11.61
CA LEU A 141 -5.91 4.67 12.48
C LEU A 141 -7.08 4.11 13.28
N ILE A 142 -7.97 3.35 12.64
CA ILE A 142 -9.10 2.69 13.27
C ILE A 142 -8.60 1.76 14.37
N ILE A 143 -7.62 0.89 14.09
CA ILE A 143 -7.03 -0.03 15.07
C ILE A 143 -6.41 0.75 16.24
N PHE A 144 -5.70 1.83 15.96
CA PHE A 144 -5.09 2.67 17.00
C PHE A 144 -6.16 3.34 17.88
N PHE A 145 -7.11 4.06 17.28
CA PHE A 145 -8.12 4.83 18.03
C PHE A 145 -9.21 3.96 18.67
N LEU A 146 -9.68 2.90 18.02
CA LEU A 146 -10.58 1.92 18.64
C LEU A 146 -9.92 1.23 19.84
N GLY A 147 -8.58 1.25 19.93
CA GLY A 147 -7.79 0.96 21.13
C GLY A 147 -8.24 1.73 22.37
N TYR A 148 -8.41 3.04 22.20
CA TYR A 148 -8.57 3.99 23.29
C TYR A 148 -10.02 4.44 23.50
N VAL A 149 -10.83 4.45 22.45
CA VAL A 149 -12.22 4.93 22.49
C VAL A 149 -13.09 4.18 23.52
N PRO A 150 -13.08 2.83 23.59
CA PRO A 150 -13.87 2.10 24.59
C PRO A 150 -13.47 2.42 26.03
N LEU A 151 -12.17 2.63 26.30
CA LEU A 151 -11.65 2.97 27.63
C LEU A 151 -12.12 4.36 28.08
N HIS A 152 -12.12 5.32 27.16
CA HIS A 152 -12.63 6.67 27.44
C HIS A 152 -14.16 6.70 27.57
N LEU A 153 -14.89 6.00 26.71
CA LEU A 153 -16.36 5.94 26.79
C LEU A 153 -16.86 5.20 28.03
N ALA A 154 -16.15 4.16 28.49
CA ALA A 154 -16.44 3.46 29.73
C ALA A 154 -16.28 4.36 30.98
N SER A 155 -15.45 5.42 30.90
CA SER A 155 -15.32 6.40 31.99
C SER A 155 -16.44 7.45 32.01
N ILE A 156 -17.14 7.66 30.90
CA ILE A 156 -18.14 8.73 30.72
C ILE A 156 -19.58 8.20 30.86
N ALA A 157 -19.83 6.95 30.50
CA ALA A 157 -21.14 6.32 30.65
C ALA A 157 -21.07 5.22 31.72
N GLN A 158 -21.94 5.26 32.73
CA GLN A 158 -22.15 4.13 33.62
C GLN A 158 -22.31 2.85 32.79
N ALA A 159 -21.49 1.85 33.11
CA ALA A 159 -21.18 0.67 32.32
C ALA A 159 -22.38 -0.27 32.11
N SER A 160 -23.34 0.11 31.26
CA SER A 160 -24.50 -0.72 30.90
C SER A 160 -24.72 -0.90 29.39
N ALA A 161 -23.87 -0.32 28.54
CA ALA A 161 -23.94 -0.53 27.10
C ALA A 161 -23.14 -1.80 26.69
N PRO A 162 -23.70 -2.76 25.93
CA PRO A 162 -22.96 -3.91 25.40
C PRO A 162 -21.68 -3.54 24.61
N VAL A 163 -21.62 -2.31 24.11
CA VAL A 163 -20.49 -1.77 23.36
C VAL A 163 -19.25 -1.61 24.25
N THR A 164 -19.38 -1.23 25.52
CA THR A 164 -18.21 -1.03 26.40
C THR A 164 -17.60 -2.34 26.89
N SER A 165 -18.36 -3.44 26.88
CA SER A 165 -17.87 -4.78 27.27
C SER A 165 -17.38 -5.61 26.08
N ILE A 166 -18.05 -5.55 24.93
CA ILE A 166 -17.71 -6.37 23.75
C ILE A 166 -16.58 -5.73 22.91
N ALA A 167 -16.56 -4.39 22.77
CA ALA A 167 -15.58 -3.74 21.92
C ALA A 167 -14.12 -3.98 22.35
N PRO A 168 -13.75 -3.90 23.65
CA PRO A 168 -12.39 -4.22 24.10
C PRO A 168 -11.99 -5.67 23.80
N GLN A 169 -12.93 -6.62 23.93
CA GLN A 169 -12.67 -8.05 23.69
C GLN A 169 -12.41 -8.32 22.20
N LEU A 170 -13.26 -7.77 21.31
CA LEU A 170 -13.05 -7.87 19.86
C LEU A 170 -11.74 -7.24 19.43
N LEU A 171 -11.43 -6.06 19.97
CA LEU A 171 -10.16 -5.39 19.72
C LEU A 171 -8.97 -6.24 20.20
N GLN A 172 -9.04 -6.82 21.40
CA GLN A 172 -7.98 -7.69 21.91
C GLN A 172 -7.76 -8.89 20.97
N ILE A 173 -8.83 -9.52 20.47
CA ILE A 173 -8.73 -10.60 19.49
C ILE A 173 -8.07 -10.10 18.20
N MET A 174 -8.53 -8.98 17.64
CA MET A 174 -7.95 -8.38 16.43
C MET A 174 -6.46 -8.07 16.59
N LEU A 175 -6.07 -7.47 17.71
CA LEU A 175 -4.68 -7.15 18.02
C LEU A 175 -3.84 -8.42 18.25
N THR A 176 -4.40 -9.44 18.89
CA THR A 176 -3.71 -10.72 19.10
C THR A 176 -3.44 -11.40 17.76
N VAL A 177 -4.45 -11.49 16.89
CA VAL A 177 -4.31 -12.06 15.54
C VAL A 177 -3.32 -11.23 14.71
N ALA A 178 -3.40 -9.90 14.76
CA ALA A 178 -2.47 -9.02 14.07
C ALA A 178 -1.02 -9.17 14.57
N ASN A 179 -0.81 -9.31 15.87
CA ASN A 179 0.52 -9.52 16.47
C ASN A 179 1.10 -10.90 16.08
N VAL A 180 0.28 -11.95 16.05
CA VAL A 180 0.71 -13.27 15.54
C VAL A 180 1.13 -13.14 14.07
N GLY A 181 0.32 -12.48 13.24
CA GLY A 181 0.66 -12.21 11.84
C GLY A 181 1.94 -11.38 11.68
N LEU A 182 2.17 -10.39 12.55
CA LEU A 182 3.39 -9.59 12.57
C LEU A 182 4.61 -10.44 12.92
N ILE A 183 4.55 -11.28 13.95
CA ILE A 183 5.63 -12.18 14.34
C ILE A 183 5.97 -13.14 13.19
N LEU A 184 4.95 -13.73 12.56
CA LEU A 184 5.15 -14.59 11.39
C LEU A 184 5.79 -13.83 10.23
N SER A 185 5.38 -12.59 9.98
CA SER A 185 5.97 -11.73 8.95
C SER A 185 7.43 -11.40 9.23
N VAL A 186 7.79 -11.15 10.50
CA VAL A 186 9.19 -10.92 10.92
C VAL A 186 10.01 -12.18 10.63
N ILE A 187 9.53 -13.36 11.05
CA ILE A 187 10.23 -14.64 10.84
C ILE A 187 10.44 -14.89 9.34
N LEU A 188 9.36 -14.89 8.56
CA LEU A 188 9.44 -15.11 7.11
C LEU A 188 10.33 -14.07 6.42
N GLY A 189 10.22 -12.80 6.81
CA GLY A 189 11.02 -11.71 6.27
C GLY A 189 12.51 -11.91 6.53
N THR A 190 12.86 -12.38 7.73
CA THR A 190 14.27 -12.70 8.05
C THR A 190 14.78 -13.95 7.33
N LEU A 191 13.92 -14.93 7.04
CA LEU A 191 14.28 -16.14 6.29
C LEU A 191 14.52 -15.86 4.80
N ILE A 192 13.79 -14.90 4.22
CA ILE A 192 13.95 -14.49 2.81
C ILE A 192 15.21 -13.64 2.60
N LEU A 193 15.70 -12.97 3.65
CA LEU A 193 16.91 -12.16 3.54
C LEU A 193 18.14 -13.02 3.27
N PRO A 194 19.09 -12.54 2.44
CA PRO A 194 20.35 -13.22 2.23
C PRO A 194 21.11 -13.35 3.55
N ARG A 195 21.97 -14.38 3.65
CA ARG A 195 22.81 -14.59 4.82
C ARG A 195 23.54 -13.30 5.19
N ARG A 196 23.60 -13.01 6.50
CA ARG A 196 24.26 -11.80 7.02
C ARG A 196 25.69 -11.70 6.45
N PRO A 197 26.06 -10.58 5.82
CA PRO A 197 27.43 -10.36 5.36
C PRO A 197 28.43 -10.43 6.53
N GLY A 198 29.56 -11.11 6.34
CA GLY A 198 30.56 -11.35 7.39
C GLY A 198 31.17 -10.07 7.98
N HIS A 199 31.21 -8.98 7.21
CA HIS A 199 31.73 -7.68 7.62
C HIS A 199 30.80 -6.88 8.55
N TYR A 200 29.58 -7.36 8.84
CA TYR A 200 28.66 -6.69 9.76
C TYR A 200 28.50 -7.45 11.08
N HIS A 201 28.67 -6.74 12.21
CA HIS A 201 28.52 -7.30 13.56
C HIS A 201 27.09 -7.82 13.85
N VAL A 202 26.95 -8.84 14.72
CA VAL A 202 25.66 -9.50 15.01
C VAL A 202 24.64 -8.51 15.57
N ILE A 203 25.12 -7.54 16.35
CA ILE A 203 24.31 -6.47 16.93
C ILE A 203 23.52 -5.70 15.88
N ARG A 204 24.07 -5.44 14.68
CA ARG A 204 23.34 -4.76 13.59
C ARG A 204 22.17 -5.59 13.07
N TYR A 205 22.31 -6.91 13.10
CA TYR A 205 21.25 -7.84 12.73
C TYR A 205 20.14 -7.85 13.79
N VAL A 206 20.49 -7.84 15.08
CA VAL A 206 19.52 -7.69 16.17
C VAL A 206 18.75 -6.37 16.06
N PHE A 207 19.45 -5.25 15.84
CA PHE A 207 18.80 -3.95 15.62
C PHE A 207 17.84 -3.97 14.42
N MET A 208 18.18 -4.69 13.35
CA MET A 208 17.26 -4.85 12.21
C MET A 208 15.97 -5.57 12.60
N VAL A 209 16.04 -6.59 13.45
CA VAL A 209 14.85 -7.29 13.96
C VAL A 209 14.06 -6.38 14.90
N VAL A 210 14.72 -5.71 15.84
CA VAL A 210 14.06 -4.79 16.80
C VAL A 210 13.35 -3.63 16.09
N GLN A 211 13.85 -3.18 14.94
CA GLN A 211 13.19 -2.13 14.15
C GLN A 211 11.74 -2.47 13.76
N TRP A 212 11.35 -3.74 13.71
CA TRP A 212 9.97 -4.15 13.43
C TRP A 212 8.96 -3.70 14.48
N LEU A 213 9.40 -3.39 15.71
CA LEU A 213 8.54 -2.76 16.72
C LEU A 213 8.03 -1.37 16.28
N LEU A 214 8.70 -0.73 15.31
CA LEU A 214 8.26 0.54 14.73
C LEU A 214 7.15 0.37 13.70
N LEU A 215 6.77 -0.87 13.33
CA LEU A 215 5.82 -1.12 12.24
C LEU A 215 4.44 -0.48 12.47
N PRO A 216 3.80 -0.58 13.66
CA PRO A 216 2.51 0.08 13.89
C PRO A 216 2.57 1.60 13.68
N ILE A 217 3.62 2.24 14.20
CA ILE A 217 3.85 3.69 14.03
C ILE A 217 4.13 4.01 12.56
N SER A 218 4.93 3.19 11.88
CA SER A 218 5.26 3.37 10.47
C SER A 218 4.04 3.22 9.57
N MET A 219 3.14 2.28 9.84
CA MET A 219 1.90 2.08 9.08
C MET A 219 0.95 3.27 9.27
N MET A 220 0.88 3.83 10.47
CA MET A 220 0.09 5.03 10.73
C MET A 220 0.68 6.27 10.03
N VAL A 221 1.96 6.58 10.29
CA VAL A 221 2.60 7.84 9.85
C VAL A 221 2.95 7.83 8.36
N PHE A 222 3.41 6.70 7.82
CA PHE A 222 3.85 6.58 6.43
C PHE A 222 2.90 5.76 5.55
N GLY A 223 1.85 5.14 6.11
CA GLY A 223 0.79 4.48 5.35
C GLY A 223 -0.48 5.32 5.33
N SER A 224 -1.21 5.35 6.44
CA SER A 224 -2.55 5.97 6.54
C SER A 224 -2.53 7.49 6.35
N LEU A 225 -1.63 8.22 7.02
CA LEU A 225 -1.57 9.69 6.89
C LEU A 225 -1.30 10.21 5.46
N PRO A 226 -0.30 9.69 4.71
CA PRO A 226 -0.08 10.14 3.34
C PRO A 226 -1.22 9.73 2.40
N ALA A 227 -1.83 8.55 2.60
CA ALA A 227 -3.00 8.12 1.83
C ALA A 227 -4.20 9.04 2.05
N LEU A 228 -4.54 9.36 3.31
CA LEU A 228 -5.59 10.33 3.64
C LEU A 228 -5.29 11.73 3.10
N SER A 229 -4.02 12.15 3.18
CA SER A 229 -3.60 13.44 2.63
C SER A 229 -3.84 13.50 1.13
N ALA A 230 -3.49 12.44 0.39
CA ALA A 230 -3.71 12.35 -1.05
C ALA A 230 -5.20 12.37 -1.40
N GLN A 231 -6.00 11.52 -0.74
CA GLN A 231 -7.44 11.41 -0.97
C GLN A 231 -8.17 12.74 -0.65
N THR A 232 -7.84 13.37 0.47
CA THR A 232 -8.41 14.67 0.86
C THR A 232 -8.03 15.77 -0.13
N ARG A 233 -6.77 15.78 -0.59
CA ARG A 233 -6.32 16.74 -1.61
C ARG A 233 -7.07 16.55 -2.93
N LEU A 234 -7.27 15.30 -3.37
CA LEU A 234 -8.04 14.99 -4.57
C LEU A 234 -9.50 15.47 -4.43
N MET A 235 -10.13 15.21 -3.28
CA MET A 235 -11.48 15.69 -2.96
C MET A 235 -11.59 17.23 -3.00
N LEU A 236 -10.55 17.93 -2.56
CA LEU A 236 -10.50 19.40 -2.52
C LEU A 236 -9.93 20.04 -3.81
N GLY A 237 -9.66 19.25 -4.85
CA GLY A 237 -9.09 19.76 -6.11
C GLY A 237 -7.64 20.27 -6.00
N LYS A 238 -6.91 19.90 -4.94
CA LYS A 238 -5.51 20.29 -4.72
C LYS A 238 -4.55 19.25 -5.33
N TYR A 239 -4.48 19.24 -6.66
CA TYR A 239 -3.69 18.29 -7.43
C TYR A 239 -2.21 18.24 -7.01
N LEU A 240 -1.66 17.02 -6.92
CA LEU A 240 -0.23 16.84 -6.68
C LEU A 240 0.55 17.15 -7.96
N GLY A 241 1.71 17.80 -7.83
CA GLY A 241 2.68 17.88 -8.92
C GLY A 241 3.49 16.59 -9.04
N PHE A 242 4.13 16.39 -10.19
CA PHE A 242 5.06 15.27 -10.37
C PHE A 242 6.33 15.50 -9.55
N TYR A 243 6.56 14.65 -8.54
CA TYR A 243 7.74 14.71 -7.66
C TYR A 243 8.58 13.44 -7.84
N VAL A 244 9.79 13.61 -8.38
CA VAL A 244 10.75 12.52 -8.53
C VAL A 244 11.38 12.24 -7.16
N THR A 245 11.17 11.02 -6.65
CA THR A 245 11.77 10.60 -5.38
C THR A 245 13.26 10.36 -5.56
N GLU A 246 14.07 11.16 -4.88
CA GLU A 246 15.52 10.98 -4.84
C GLU A 246 15.89 9.62 -4.21
N LYS A 247 16.78 8.89 -4.89
CA LYS A 247 17.35 7.62 -4.45
C LYS A 247 18.87 7.71 -4.51
N SER A 248 19.48 8.22 -3.45
CA SER A 248 20.93 8.30 -3.32
C SER A 248 21.51 6.92 -3.02
N ARG A 249 22.54 6.52 -3.77
CA ARG A 249 23.34 5.33 -3.49
C ARG A 249 24.63 5.76 -2.80
N ARG A 250 24.73 5.49 -1.50
CA ARG A 250 26.03 5.62 -0.80
C ARG A 250 26.92 4.50 -1.31
N ARG A 251 27.95 4.83 -2.10
CA ARG A 251 29.02 3.89 -2.40
C ARG A 251 29.68 3.56 -1.06
N HIS A 252 29.56 2.31 -0.61
CA HIS A 252 30.43 1.83 0.44
C HIS A 252 31.85 1.77 -0.14
N PRO A 253 32.87 2.27 0.58
CA PRO A 253 34.26 1.96 0.26
C PRO A 253 34.51 0.45 0.37
#